data_AF-A0A942EL11-F1
#
_entry.id   AF-A0A942EL11-F1
#
_cell.length_a   1.000
_cell.length_b   1.000
_cell.length_c   1.000
_cell.angle_alpha   90.00
_cell.angle_beta   90.00
_cell.angle_gamma   90.00
#
_symmetry.space_group_name_H-M   'P 1'
#
loop_
_entity.id
_entity.type
_entity.pdbx_description
1 polymer ?
#
loop_
_entity_poly.entity_id
_entity_poly.type
_entity_poly.pdbx_seq_one_letter_code
_entity_poly.pdbx_strand_id
1 'polypeptide(L)'
;MTKASQGKLTLTFEQALKRLEEVLASLERSDCPLEEALALYQEGMGLLRQCRHKLADAEGKVAVLLKEAGEFIPFTGEGES
;
A
#
# COMPACT_ATOMS: atom_id res chain seq x y z
N MET A 1 -27.66 -12.38 20.56
CA MET A 1 -26.70 -11.26 20.71
C MET A 1 -25.51 -11.52 19.80
N THR A 2 -25.53 -11.05 18.55
CA THR A 2 -24.46 -11.25 17.57
C THR A 2 -23.40 -10.16 17.70
N LYS A 3 -22.16 -10.60 17.87
CA LYS A 3 -20.94 -9.83 18.17
C LYS A 3 -20.65 -8.84 17.02
N ALA A 4 -20.48 -7.55 17.36
CA ALA A 4 -20.13 -6.50 16.41
C ALA A 4 -18.80 -6.81 15.72
N SER A 5 -18.82 -6.83 14.38
CA SER A 5 -17.63 -6.92 13.54
C SER A 5 -16.83 -5.64 13.68
N GLN A 6 -15.75 -5.69 14.48
CA GLN A 6 -14.71 -4.66 14.45
C GLN A 6 -13.87 -4.86 13.19
N GLY A 7 -14.38 -4.37 12.06
CA GLY A 7 -13.60 -4.25 10.83
C GLY A 7 -12.67 -3.05 10.95
N LYS A 8 -11.39 -3.29 11.17
CA LYS A 8 -10.36 -2.27 10.93
C LYS A 8 -10.47 -1.91 9.45
N LEU A 9 -10.92 -0.70 9.12
CA LEU A 9 -11.16 -0.25 7.75
C LEU A 9 -9.82 -0.13 7.01
N THR A 10 -9.33 -1.24 6.45
CA THR A 10 -8.17 -1.25 5.56
C THR A 10 -8.56 -0.58 4.25
N LEU A 11 -7.85 0.48 3.87
CA LEU A 11 -8.08 1.21 2.62
C LEU A 11 -7.95 0.27 1.41
N THR A 12 -8.59 0.58 0.28
CA THR A 12 -8.26 -0.05 -1.02
C THR A 12 -6.86 0.38 -1.49
N PHE A 13 -6.33 -0.22 -2.55
CA PHE A 13 -5.03 0.17 -3.09
C PHE A 13 -5.06 1.63 -3.56
N GLU A 14 -6.07 1.99 -4.33
CA GLU A 14 -6.26 3.32 -4.90
C GLU A 14 -6.46 4.37 -3.81
N GLN A 15 -7.20 4.04 -2.75
CA GLN A 15 -7.39 4.91 -1.60
C GLN A 15 -6.09 5.12 -0.82
N ALA A 16 -5.32 4.05 -0.58
CA ALA A 16 -4.04 4.13 0.12
C ALA A 16 -3.01 4.92 -0.70
N LEU A 17 -2.97 4.71 -2.01
CA LEU A 17 -2.09 5.43 -2.92
C LEU A 17 -2.43 6.92 -2.98
N LYS A 18 -3.72 7.25 -3.17
CA LYS A 18 -4.17 8.65 -3.17
C LYS A 18 -3.81 9.35 -1.86
N ARG A 19 -4.04 8.69 -0.72
CA ARG A 19 -3.67 9.26 0.58
C ARG A 19 -2.16 9.45 0.72
N LEU A 20 -1.36 8.53 0.19
CA LEU A 20 0.10 8.66 0.19
C LEU A 20 0.56 9.88 -0.62
N GLU A 21 -0.05 10.12 -1.78
CA GLU A 21 0.21 11.31 -2.61
C GLU A 21 -0.14 12.61 -1.86
N GLU A 22 -1.29 12.64 -1.16
CA GLU A 22 -1.69 13.78 -0.32
C GLU A 22 -0.71 14.03 0.83
N VAL A 23 -0.22 12.96 1.47
CA VAL A 23 0.79 13.04 2.54
C VAL A 23 2.11 13.60 1.99
N LEU A 24 2.57 13.14 0.83
CA LEU A 24 3.78 13.65 0.18
C LEU A 24 3.64 15.14 -0.17
N ALA A 25 2.53 15.52 -0.80
CA ALA A 25 2.24 16.93 -1.11
C ALA A 25 2.20 17.81 0.17
N SER A 26 1.72 17.26 1.29
CA SER A 26 1.69 17.97 2.57
C SER A 26 3.09 18.14 3.17
N LEU A 27 3.97 17.14 3.01
CA LEU A 27 5.37 17.20 3.47
C LEU A 27 6.23 18.15 2.65
N GLU A 28 5.89 18.39 1.38
CA GLU A 28 6.61 19.34 0.50
C GLU A 28 6.32 20.81 0.82
N ARG A 29 5.32 21.09 1.66
CA ARG A 29 4.98 22.45 2.09
C ARG A 29 6.08 23.03 2.97
N SER A 30 6.53 24.23 2.62
CA SER A 30 7.62 24.94 3.33
C SER A 30 7.28 25.36 4.76
N ASP A 31 5.99 25.33 5.14
CA ASP A 31 5.46 25.75 6.43
C ASP A 31 4.98 24.59 7.31
N CYS A 32 5.34 23.34 6.99
CA CYS A 32 5.00 22.17 7.79
C CYS A 32 5.79 22.15 9.13
N PRO A 33 5.12 22.22 10.30
CA PRO A 33 5.79 22.08 11.59
C PRO A 33 6.43 20.69 11.76
N LEU A 34 7.54 20.60 12.49
CA LEU A 34 8.29 19.35 12.67
C LEU A 34 7.43 18.18 13.20
N GLU A 35 6.57 18.47 14.17
CA GLU A 35 5.69 17.47 14.79
C GLU A 35 4.66 16.92 13.79
N GLU A 36 4.13 17.80 12.92
CA GLU A 36 3.23 17.42 11.83
C GLU A 36 3.97 16.61 10.76
N ALA A 37 5.19 17.02 10.40
CA ALA A 37 6.02 16.30 9.45
C ALA A 37 6.34 14.88 9.92
N LEU A 38 6.63 14.69 11.22
CA LEU A 38 6.86 13.36 11.80
C LEU A 38 5.60 12.49 11.77
N ALA A 39 4.43 13.07 12.05
CA ALA A 39 3.16 12.35 11.98
C ALA A 39 2.83 11.92 10.54
N LEU A 40 2.96 12.85 9.58
CA LEU A 40 2.77 12.60 8.15
C LEU A 40 3.75 11.53 7.63
N TYR A 41 5.01 11.57 8.05
CA TYR A 41 5.99 10.56 7.67
C TYR A 41 5.60 9.16 8.16
N GLN A 42 5.16 9.03 9.42
CA GLN A 42 4.70 7.75 9.97
C GLN A 42 3.46 7.24 9.23
N GLU A 43 2.52 8.13 8.91
CA GLU A 43 1.35 7.82 8.10
C GLU A 43 1.77 7.31 6.72
N GLY A 44 2.63 8.05 6.01
CA GLY A 44 3.15 7.70 4.69
C GLY A 44 3.83 6.34 4.68
N MET A 45 4.67 6.04 5.67
CA MET A 45 5.28 4.71 5.82
C MET A 45 4.25 3.60 6.03
N GLY A 46 3.16 3.89 6.75
CA GLY A 46 2.03 2.98 6.92
C GLY A 46 1.28 2.70 5.62
N LEU A 47 1.05 3.75 4.82
CA LEU A 47 0.37 3.66 3.52
C LEU A 47 1.24 2.90 2.51
N LEU A 48 2.54 3.21 2.44
CA LEU A 48 3.49 2.52 1.56
C LEU A 48 3.53 1.01 1.84
N ARG A 49 3.58 0.61 3.11
CA ARG A 49 3.52 -0.81 3.49
C ARG A 49 2.21 -1.47 3.04
N GLN A 50 1.08 -0.77 3.18
CA GLN A 50 -0.21 -1.28 2.72
C GLN A 50 -0.27 -1.44 1.21
N CYS A 51 0.24 -0.47 0.45
CA CYS A 51 0.32 -0.55 -1.01
C CYS A 51 1.17 -1.74 -1.45
N ARG A 52 2.38 -1.90 -0.88
CA ARG A 52 3.27 -3.04 -1.16
C ARG A 52 2.60 -4.38 -0.86
N HIS A 53 1.91 -4.49 0.27
CA HIS A 53 1.21 -5.72 0.62
C HIS A 53 0.11 -6.07 -0.38
N LYS A 54 -0.70 -5.09 -0.81
CA LYS A 54 -1.76 -5.32 -1.80
C LYS A 54 -1.22 -5.71 -3.16
N LEU A 55 -0.09 -5.12 -3.58
CA LEU A 55 0.58 -5.51 -4.82
C LEU A 55 1.08 -6.95 -4.73
N ALA A 56 1.78 -7.32 -3.66
CA ALA A 56 2.24 -8.69 -3.44
C ALA A 56 1.08 -9.71 -3.44
N ASP A 57 -0.04 -9.37 -2.82
CA ASP A 57 -1.24 -10.21 -2.82
C ASP A 57 -1.82 -10.37 -4.25
N ALA A 58 -1.84 -9.30 -5.04
CA ALA A 58 -2.30 -9.35 -6.42
C ALA A 58 -1.36 -10.17 -7.31
N GLU A 59 -0.05 -9.97 -7.18
CA GLU A 59 0.99 -10.73 -7.85
C GLU A 59 0.88 -12.23 -7.54
N GLY A 60 0.70 -12.59 -6.26
CA GLY A 60 0.50 -13.98 -5.85
C GLY A 60 -0.73 -14.62 -6.49
N LYS A 61 -1.84 -13.89 -6.60
CA LYS A 61 -3.05 -14.38 -7.28
C LYS A 61 -2.82 -14.59 -8.76
N VAL A 62 -2.16 -13.66 -9.43
CA VAL A 62 -1.80 -13.79 -10.86
C VAL A 62 -0.90 -14.99 -11.09
N ALA A 63 0.12 -15.20 -10.24
CA ALA A 63 1.03 -16.33 -10.34
C ALA A 63 0.31 -17.69 -10.21
N VAL A 64 -0.70 -17.79 -9.33
CA VAL A 64 -1.53 -19.00 -9.20
C VAL A 64 -2.34 -19.24 -10.48
N LEU A 65 -3.00 -18.21 -11.02
CA LEU A 65 -3.80 -18.33 -12.24
C LEU A 65 -2.96 -18.73 -13.46
N LEU A 66 -1.76 -18.17 -13.60
CA LEU A 66 -0.83 -18.53 -14.68
C LEU A 66 -0.37 -19.99 -14.56
N LYS A 67 -0.04 -20.43 -13.33
CA LYS A 67 0.30 -21.84 -13.06
C LYS A 67 -0.83 -22.78 -13.42
N GLU A 68 -2.09 -22.42 -13.13
CA GLU A 68 -3.28 -23.20 -13.50
C GLU A 68 -3.51 -23.22 -15.02
N ALA A 69 -3.18 -22.13 -15.72
CA ALA A 69 -3.23 -22.04 -17.19
C ALA A 69 -2.09 -22.79 -17.90
N GLY A 70 -1.10 -23.33 -17.16
CA GLY A 70 0.07 -24.00 -17.73
C GLY A 70 1.14 -23.05 -18.27
N GLU A 71 1.03 -21.75 -17.99
CA GLU A 71 2.02 -20.74 -18.36
C GLU A 71 2.88 -20.38 -17.14
N PHE A 72 4.18 -20.65 -17.20
CA PHE A 72 5.12 -20.23 -16.15
C PHE A 72 5.83 -18.95 -16.59
N ILE A 73 5.46 -17.83 -15.98
CA ILE A 73 6.17 -16.55 -16.16
C ILE A 73 6.95 -16.28 -14.86
N PRO A 74 8.28 -16.48 -14.82
CA PRO A 74 9.07 -16.12 -13.66
C PRO A 74 9.04 -14.59 -13.49
N PHE A 75 8.59 -14.14 -12.33
CA PHE A 75 8.63 -12.72 -11.99
C PHE A 75 10.07 -12.32 -11.68
N THR A 76 10.72 -11.66 -12.64
CA THR A 76 12.01 -10.99 -12.43
C THR A 76 11.69 -9.60 -11.91
N GLY A 77 11.64 -9.42 -10.58
CA GLY A 77 11.45 -8.14 -9.93
C GLY A 77 12.64 -7.19 -10.13
N GLU A 78 12.93 -6.81 -11.37
CA GLU A 78 13.94 -5.82 -11.72
C GLU A 78 13.37 -4.43 -11.42
N GLY A 79 13.49 -4.00 -10.16
CA GLY A 79 13.01 -2.69 -9.72
C GLY A 79 13.53 -2.19 -8.36
N GLU A 80 14.49 -2.89 -7.74
CA GLU A 80 15.22 -2.35 -6.58
C GLU A 80 16.72 -2.66 -6.75
N SER A 81 17.46 -1.65 -7.24
CA SER A 81 18.89 -1.44 -7.01
C SER A 81 19.15 0.06 -6.97
#